data_AF-A0A7Y0RCN4-F1
#
_entry.id   AF-A0A7Y0RCN4-F1
#
_cell.length_a   1.000
_cell.length_b   1.000
_cell.length_c   1.000
_cell.angle_alpha   90.00
_cell.angle_beta   90.00
_cell.angle_gamma   90.00
#
_symmetry.space_group_name_H-M   'P 1'
#
loop_
_entity.id
_entity.type
_entity.pdbx_description
1 polymer ?
#
loop_
_entity_poly.entity_id
_entity_poly.type
_entity_poly.pdbx_seq_one_letter_code
_entity_poly.pdbx_strand_id
1 'polypeptide(L)'
;MIRRVRDKAWNYLYKSLRYCVHLLRFWLAFIYSKRLKNVSFIGITGSAGKTTAKDLSANILRTAGECHSTPRSLNYPDGISQILLKVRPRHRFCVLEVSGGNPGDMDRPLRLFTPSIAVLTLIARDHFKAHKSLEAIAREKSKLIKALPAQGVAVLNIDDPLVRAIGESCDQKVIWVGETKGANLRLLSARSSWPEPLTLEVEYEGRVYQAKTGLHGKHLALSALSALGVGLAADISLMTAMTAIAEVKPAEGRMEVVSTDGDITFLRDDWKAPHWSFSAPLEFMAEAEAKRKILVIGTLSDYSLSASKLYPKVAKQALEVGDIVIFVGPHAPRAAKAKGDTGIQNLHAFSEIREAAAFLNALLEPGDLVLLKGSNKADHLVRLMYNTQKPVSCWVSRCGIQSFCGDCSKLYKPIPSNPATVLTKDNSDSTNNMPLAGHDSGRKVIIGLGNPGSKYQNTPHNAGYRLLDRMAKKSHGSWISCSEGLVCEINIAGETLSLFKPAAKINNSGPPTRLFLERIGANINSCWVVHDEMDLTLGQAKLKQGGGDAGHRGLKSVIASLGSSNIKRLRIGARRADDAGTAKTSVLRPLSRSDETALEKGIDRAIDILLRETAAPVRANET
;
A
#
# COMPACT_ATOMS: atom_id res chain seq x y z
N MET A 1 0.87 23.26 -25.12
CA MET A 1 -0.59 23.01 -25.10
C MET A 1 -0.91 21.67 -25.74
N ILE A 2 -0.43 21.41 -26.97
CA ILE A 2 -0.58 20.14 -27.70
C ILE A 2 -0.12 18.91 -26.89
N ARG A 3 1.02 18.95 -26.17
CA ARG A 3 1.50 17.84 -25.33
C ARG A 3 0.59 17.52 -24.13
N ARG A 4 0.03 18.54 -23.44
CA ARG A 4 -0.94 18.33 -22.35
C ARG A 4 -2.29 17.82 -22.85
N VAL A 5 -2.72 18.27 -24.03
CA VAL A 5 -3.92 17.74 -24.71
C VAL A 5 -3.66 16.30 -25.14
N ARG A 6 -2.48 15.98 -25.68
CA ARG A 6 -2.04 14.63 -26.03
C ARG A 6 -1.96 13.71 -24.82
N ASP A 7 -1.41 14.15 -23.68
CA ASP A 7 -1.30 13.31 -22.48
C ASP A 7 -2.66 13.09 -21.80
N LYS A 8 -3.57 14.08 -21.85
CA LYS A 8 -4.97 13.89 -21.42
C LYS A 8 -5.74 12.98 -22.38
N ALA A 9 -5.60 13.19 -23.69
CA ALA A 9 -6.20 12.38 -24.72
C ALA A 9 -5.68 10.94 -24.66
N TRP A 10 -4.38 10.74 -24.42
CA TRP A 10 -3.76 9.44 -24.24
C TRP A 10 -4.25 8.76 -22.95
N ASN A 11 -4.36 9.47 -21.83
CA ASN A 11 -4.93 8.91 -20.61
C ASN A 11 -6.41 8.53 -20.78
N TYR A 12 -7.19 9.34 -21.51
CA TYR A 12 -8.59 9.03 -21.81
C TYR A 12 -8.69 7.83 -22.76
N LEU A 13 -7.96 7.87 -23.89
CA LEU A 13 -7.89 6.82 -24.88
C LEU A 13 -7.39 5.50 -24.28
N TYR A 14 -6.35 5.52 -23.44
CA TYR A 14 -5.84 4.35 -22.74
C TYR A 14 -6.88 3.77 -21.78
N LYS A 15 -7.60 4.61 -21.02
CA LYS A 15 -8.70 4.15 -20.16
C LYS A 15 -9.84 3.55 -20.98
N SER A 16 -10.21 4.18 -22.09
CA SER A 16 -11.25 3.71 -23.00
C SER A 16 -10.86 2.40 -23.67
N LEU A 17 -9.65 2.30 -24.24
CA LEU A 17 -9.10 1.07 -24.80
C LEU A 17 -9.05 -0.06 -23.77
N ARG A 18 -8.54 0.23 -22.57
CA ARG A 18 -8.49 -0.74 -21.47
C ARG A 18 -9.90 -1.20 -21.10
N TYR A 19 -10.87 -0.28 -21.03
CA TYR A 19 -12.26 -0.61 -20.78
C TYR A 19 -12.86 -1.48 -21.90
N CYS A 20 -12.62 -1.15 -23.17
CA CYS A 20 -13.02 -1.97 -24.32
C CYS A 20 -12.41 -3.38 -24.26
N VAL A 21 -11.13 -3.49 -23.89
CA VAL A 21 -10.45 -4.79 -23.70
C VAL A 21 -11.11 -5.58 -22.57
N HIS A 22 -11.44 -4.94 -21.44
CA HIS A 22 -12.16 -5.58 -20.34
C HIS A 22 -13.56 -6.06 -20.76
N LEU A 23 -14.30 -5.26 -21.53
CA LEU A 23 -15.61 -5.64 -22.05
C LEU A 23 -15.53 -6.77 -23.07
N LEU A 24 -14.60 -6.69 -24.03
CA LEU A 24 -14.38 -7.74 -25.01
C LEU A 24 -14.03 -9.05 -24.30
N ARG A 25 -13.11 -9.01 -23.33
CA ARG A 25 -12.75 -10.18 -22.52
C ARG A 25 -13.93 -10.75 -21.77
N PHE A 26 -14.76 -9.90 -21.18
CA PHE A 26 -15.98 -10.32 -20.51
C PHE A 26 -16.91 -11.05 -21.47
N TRP A 27 -17.19 -10.49 -22.66
CA TRP A 27 -18.06 -11.12 -23.65
C TRP A 27 -17.49 -12.43 -24.20
N LEU A 28 -16.19 -12.50 -24.45
CA LEU A 28 -15.51 -13.74 -24.84
C LEU A 28 -15.64 -14.79 -23.74
N ALA A 29 -15.39 -14.42 -22.48
CA ALA A 29 -15.53 -15.33 -21.35
C ALA A 29 -16.99 -15.77 -21.15
N PHE A 30 -17.95 -14.87 -21.35
CA PHE A 30 -19.38 -15.17 -21.27
C PHE A 30 -19.82 -16.17 -22.33
N ILE A 31 -19.43 -15.97 -23.59
CA ILE A 31 -19.73 -16.90 -24.68
C ILE A 31 -19.04 -18.25 -24.43
N TYR A 32 -17.76 -18.20 -24.01
CA TYR A 32 -16.98 -19.40 -23.73
C TYR A 32 -17.55 -20.22 -22.57
N SER A 33 -18.02 -19.58 -21.50
CA SER A 33 -18.55 -20.28 -20.33
C SER A 33 -19.81 -21.09 -20.63
N LYS A 34 -20.61 -20.68 -21.63
CA LYS A 34 -21.76 -21.48 -22.11
C LYS A 34 -21.35 -22.82 -22.75
N ARG A 35 -20.08 -22.97 -23.14
CA ARG A 35 -19.52 -24.24 -23.65
C ARG A 35 -18.97 -25.14 -22.54
N LEU A 36 -18.80 -24.62 -21.32
CA LEU A 36 -18.25 -25.36 -20.17
C LEU A 36 -19.33 -26.13 -19.40
N LYS A 37 -20.25 -26.81 -20.10
CA LYS A 37 -21.44 -27.46 -19.51
C LYS A 37 -21.10 -28.60 -18.54
N ASN A 38 -19.96 -29.25 -18.73
CA ASN A 38 -19.51 -30.38 -17.92
C ASN A 38 -18.57 -29.95 -16.77
N VAL A 39 -18.31 -28.66 -16.63
CA VAL A 39 -17.47 -28.12 -15.55
C VAL A 39 -18.36 -27.76 -14.37
N SER A 40 -18.13 -28.41 -13.24
CA SER A 40 -18.73 -28.00 -11.97
C SER A 40 -17.97 -26.79 -11.42
N PHE A 41 -18.68 -25.67 -11.28
CA PHE A 41 -18.10 -24.43 -10.74
C PHE A 41 -18.33 -24.34 -9.24
N ILE A 42 -17.28 -24.02 -8.50
CA ILE A 42 -17.32 -23.77 -7.06
C ILE A 42 -17.00 -22.30 -6.84
N GLY A 43 -17.95 -21.54 -6.30
CA GLY A 43 -17.74 -20.14 -5.95
C GLY A 43 -17.41 -19.99 -4.47
N ILE A 44 -16.39 -19.20 -4.13
CA ILE A 44 -16.00 -18.94 -2.74
C ILE A 44 -15.94 -17.44 -2.49
N THR A 45 -16.65 -16.96 -1.47
CA THR A 45 -16.60 -15.57 -1.02
C THR A 45 -16.57 -15.45 0.52
N GLY A 46 -16.50 -14.21 0.99
CA GLY A 46 -16.35 -13.86 2.40
C GLY A 46 -15.41 -12.69 2.62
N SER A 47 -15.24 -12.29 3.87
CA SER A 47 -14.39 -11.16 4.26
C SER A 47 -12.96 -11.64 4.53
N ALA A 48 -12.78 -12.80 5.16
CA ALA A 48 -11.49 -13.47 5.38
C ALA A 48 -11.50 -14.90 4.79
N GLY A 49 -10.39 -15.63 4.88
CA GLY A 49 -10.31 -17.08 4.59
C GLY A 49 -10.46 -17.56 3.14
N LYS A 50 -10.95 -16.71 2.23
CA LYS A 50 -11.26 -17.08 0.83
C LYS A 50 -10.14 -17.81 0.08
N THR A 51 -8.95 -17.22 0.04
CA THR A 51 -7.83 -17.76 -0.75
C THR A 51 -7.40 -19.12 -0.23
N THR A 52 -7.27 -19.27 1.09
CA THR A 52 -6.96 -20.54 1.75
C THR A 52 -8.06 -21.58 1.49
N ALA A 53 -9.33 -21.24 1.70
CA ALA A 53 -10.44 -22.14 1.42
C ALA A 53 -10.46 -22.60 -0.05
N LYS A 54 -10.16 -21.70 -0.99
CA LYS A 54 -10.05 -21.99 -2.43
C LYS A 54 -8.92 -22.97 -2.76
N ASP A 55 -7.73 -22.76 -2.22
CA ASP A 55 -6.59 -23.65 -2.49
C ASP A 55 -6.80 -25.04 -1.89
N LEU A 56 -7.33 -25.13 -0.66
CA LEU A 56 -7.72 -26.39 -0.03
C LEU A 56 -8.83 -27.11 -0.80
N SER A 57 -9.91 -26.41 -1.16
CA SER A 57 -11.02 -26.99 -1.91
C SER A 57 -10.57 -27.51 -3.27
N ALA A 58 -9.71 -26.76 -3.96
CA ALA A 58 -9.15 -27.20 -5.23
C ALA A 58 -8.33 -28.48 -5.07
N ASN A 59 -7.57 -28.64 -3.98
CA ASN A 59 -6.81 -29.87 -3.76
C ASN A 59 -7.71 -31.07 -3.43
N ILE A 60 -8.74 -30.88 -2.61
CA ILE A 60 -9.75 -31.91 -2.36
C ILE A 60 -10.41 -32.34 -3.68
N LEU A 61 -10.88 -31.40 -4.50
CA LEU A 61 -11.58 -31.72 -5.74
C LEU A 61 -10.69 -32.44 -6.77
N ARG A 62 -9.36 -32.25 -6.72
CA ARG A 62 -8.41 -32.99 -7.57
C ARG A 62 -8.42 -34.49 -7.34
N THR A 63 -8.82 -34.95 -6.14
CA THR A 63 -8.93 -36.39 -5.87
C THR A 63 -10.06 -37.04 -6.66
N ALA A 64 -11.03 -36.26 -7.14
CA ALA A 64 -12.17 -36.74 -7.92
C ALA A 64 -12.10 -36.38 -9.41
N GLY A 65 -11.15 -35.54 -9.85
CA GLY A 65 -10.95 -35.23 -11.27
C GLY A 65 -10.19 -33.93 -11.51
N GLU A 66 -9.90 -33.65 -12.78
CA GLU A 66 -9.13 -32.44 -13.13
C GLU A 66 -9.80 -31.16 -12.61
N CYS A 67 -9.08 -30.39 -11.81
CA CYS A 67 -9.57 -29.16 -11.21
C CYS A 67 -8.72 -27.95 -11.61
N HIS A 68 -9.37 -26.93 -12.18
CA HIS A 68 -8.79 -25.60 -12.34
C HIS A 68 -9.17 -24.72 -11.14
N SER A 69 -8.34 -23.73 -10.79
CA SER A 69 -8.68 -22.79 -9.73
C SER A 69 -8.10 -21.41 -9.98
N THR A 70 -8.63 -20.42 -9.27
CA THR A 70 -8.13 -19.04 -9.32
C THR A 70 -6.65 -19.00 -8.94
N PRO A 71 -5.75 -18.53 -9.83
CA PRO A 71 -4.34 -18.39 -9.49
C PRO A 71 -4.16 -17.25 -8.49
N ARG A 72 -3.45 -17.52 -7.38
CA ARG A 72 -3.21 -16.56 -6.30
C ARG A 72 -4.53 -15.93 -5.82
N SER A 73 -4.63 -14.59 -5.76
CA SER A 73 -5.83 -13.84 -5.35
C SER A 73 -6.42 -13.01 -6.51
N LEU A 74 -6.56 -13.62 -7.69
CA LEU A 74 -7.16 -13.00 -8.88
C LEU A 74 -8.71 -13.03 -8.80
N ASN A 75 -9.29 -12.22 -7.90
CA ASN A 75 -10.68 -12.35 -7.46
C ASN A 75 -11.63 -11.20 -7.89
N TYR A 76 -11.19 -10.30 -8.76
CA TYR A 76 -12.00 -9.19 -9.30
C TYR A 76 -12.69 -9.59 -10.62
N PRO A 77 -13.75 -8.88 -11.07
CA PRO A 77 -14.56 -9.31 -12.21
C PRO A 77 -13.79 -9.60 -13.52
N ASP A 78 -12.83 -8.76 -13.88
CA ASP A 78 -11.97 -9.01 -15.05
C ASP A 78 -11.03 -10.20 -14.83
N GLY A 79 -10.57 -10.42 -13.60
CA GLY A 79 -9.78 -11.59 -13.22
C GLY A 79 -10.54 -12.89 -13.43
N ILE A 80 -11.81 -12.94 -13.03
CA ILE A 80 -12.70 -14.09 -13.30
C ILE A 80 -12.82 -14.35 -14.81
N SER A 81 -12.95 -13.30 -15.61
CA SER A 81 -13.00 -13.43 -17.07
C SER A 81 -11.71 -14.05 -17.63
N GLN A 82 -10.53 -13.64 -17.12
CA GLN A 82 -9.24 -14.21 -17.52
C GLN A 82 -9.09 -15.69 -17.12
N ILE A 83 -9.64 -16.08 -15.98
CA ILE A 83 -9.59 -17.47 -15.48
C ILE A 83 -10.48 -18.36 -16.35
N LEU A 84 -11.71 -17.94 -16.64
CA LEU A 84 -12.66 -18.72 -17.43
C LEU A 84 -12.13 -19.03 -18.83
N LEU A 85 -11.44 -18.08 -19.46
CA LEU A 85 -10.80 -18.27 -20.77
C LEU A 85 -9.64 -19.30 -20.75
N LYS A 86 -9.17 -19.73 -19.57
CA LYS A 86 -8.15 -20.77 -19.39
C LYS A 86 -8.73 -22.12 -18.95
N VAL A 87 -10.01 -22.17 -18.57
CA VAL A 87 -10.69 -23.43 -18.28
C VAL A 87 -10.77 -24.24 -19.57
N ARG A 88 -10.56 -25.55 -19.50
CA ARG A 88 -10.65 -26.48 -20.65
C ARG A 88 -11.84 -27.41 -20.44
N PRO A 89 -12.48 -27.92 -21.51
CA PRO A 89 -13.62 -28.86 -21.40
C PRO A 89 -13.32 -30.16 -20.62
N ARG A 90 -12.04 -30.55 -20.52
CA ARG A 90 -11.60 -31.72 -19.73
C ARG A 90 -11.60 -31.49 -18.20
N HIS A 91 -11.63 -30.23 -17.75
CA HIS A 91 -11.69 -29.98 -16.31
C HIS A 91 -13.05 -30.41 -15.78
N ARG A 92 -13.07 -31.24 -14.73
CA ARG A 92 -14.28 -31.61 -14.02
C ARG A 92 -14.74 -30.48 -13.09
N PHE A 93 -13.78 -29.77 -12.50
CA PHE A 93 -14.05 -28.73 -11.50
C PHE A 93 -13.35 -27.40 -11.82
N CYS A 94 -13.97 -26.30 -11.40
CA CYS A 94 -13.36 -24.97 -11.40
C CYS A 94 -13.67 -24.19 -10.12
N VAL A 95 -12.65 -23.93 -9.29
CA VAL A 95 -12.80 -23.17 -8.03
C VAL A 95 -12.48 -21.69 -8.23
N LEU A 96 -13.49 -20.84 -8.03
CA LEU A 96 -13.43 -19.40 -8.25
C LEU A 96 -13.51 -18.65 -6.92
N GLU A 97 -12.44 -17.93 -6.58
CA GLU A 97 -12.48 -16.94 -5.51
C GLU A 97 -13.11 -15.65 -6.04
N VAL A 98 -14.22 -15.21 -5.43
CA VAL A 98 -14.94 -14.01 -5.88
C VAL A 98 -14.94 -12.94 -4.79
N SER A 99 -14.42 -11.76 -5.12
CA SER A 99 -14.46 -10.58 -4.25
C SER A 99 -15.66 -9.69 -4.55
N GLY A 100 -16.31 -9.20 -3.49
CA GLY A 100 -17.37 -8.19 -3.55
C GLY A 100 -16.94 -6.93 -2.80
N GLY A 101 -15.95 -6.21 -3.34
CA GLY A 101 -15.30 -5.07 -2.64
C GLY A 101 -16.17 -3.82 -2.59
N ASN A 102 -17.07 -3.66 -3.55
CA ASN A 102 -18.04 -2.58 -3.67
C ASN A 102 -19.43 -3.16 -3.95
N PRO A 103 -20.50 -2.38 -3.70
CA PRO A 103 -21.84 -2.76 -4.13
C PRO A 103 -21.90 -3.05 -5.64
N GLY A 104 -22.43 -4.21 -6.02
CA GLY A 104 -22.56 -4.66 -7.41
C GLY A 104 -21.35 -5.39 -7.99
N ASP A 105 -20.25 -5.53 -7.25
CA ASP A 105 -19.05 -6.23 -7.72
C ASP A 105 -19.30 -7.72 -8.03
N MET A 106 -20.28 -8.35 -7.37
CA MET A 106 -20.66 -9.75 -7.60
C MET A 106 -21.49 -9.94 -8.88
N ASP A 107 -22.16 -8.89 -9.38
CA ASP A 107 -23.15 -9.02 -10.46
C ASP A 107 -22.52 -9.47 -11.79
N ARG A 108 -21.33 -8.94 -12.11
CA ARG A 108 -20.63 -9.32 -13.34
C ARG A 108 -20.05 -10.74 -13.29
N PRO A 109 -19.28 -11.15 -12.25
CA PRO A 109 -18.83 -12.53 -12.11
C PRO A 109 -19.96 -13.55 -12.23
N LEU A 110 -21.10 -13.31 -11.58
CA LEU A 110 -22.22 -14.25 -11.55
C LEU A 110 -22.98 -14.35 -12.89
N ARG A 111 -22.74 -13.44 -13.84
CA ARG A 111 -23.19 -13.62 -15.23
C ARG A 111 -22.31 -14.59 -16.02
N LEU A 112 -21.06 -14.77 -15.59
CA LEU A 112 -20.07 -15.57 -16.31
C LEU A 112 -20.13 -17.05 -15.93
N PHE A 113 -20.51 -17.39 -14.71
CA PHE A 113 -20.63 -18.78 -14.27
C PHE A 113 -21.79 -18.96 -13.30
N THR A 114 -22.30 -20.18 -13.21
CA THR A 114 -23.32 -20.59 -12.23
C THR A 114 -22.66 -21.61 -11.30
N PRO A 115 -22.54 -21.34 -10.00
CA PRO A 115 -21.94 -22.28 -9.06
C PRO A 115 -22.85 -23.50 -8.87
N SER A 116 -22.28 -24.70 -8.85
CA SER A 116 -22.94 -25.88 -8.26
C SER A 116 -22.71 -25.98 -6.77
N ILE A 117 -21.59 -25.43 -6.27
CA ILE A 117 -21.27 -25.30 -4.85
C ILE A 117 -20.91 -23.85 -4.57
N ALA A 118 -21.49 -23.25 -3.54
CA ALA A 118 -21.24 -21.87 -3.16
C ALA A 118 -20.84 -21.78 -1.68
N VAL A 119 -19.70 -21.16 -1.41
CA VAL A 119 -19.12 -21.04 -0.07
C VAL A 119 -19.16 -19.60 0.39
N LEU A 120 -19.68 -19.37 1.59
CA LEU A 120 -19.58 -18.09 2.29
C LEU A 120 -18.94 -18.31 3.66
N THR A 121 -17.69 -17.86 3.78
CA THR A 121 -16.88 -18.06 5.00
C THR A 121 -17.35 -17.17 6.16
N LEU A 122 -17.14 -15.85 6.12
CA LEU A 122 -17.60 -14.93 7.17
C LEU A 122 -17.85 -13.51 6.67
N ILE A 123 -18.60 -12.74 7.43
CA ILE A 123 -18.85 -11.31 7.26
C ILE A 123 -18.09 -10.52 8.33
N ALA A 124 -17.13 -9.70 7.89
CA ALA A 124 -16.34 -8.82 8.75
C ALA A 124 -16.16 -7.46 8.09
N ARG A 125 -15.46 -6.55 8.78
CA ARG A 125 -15.26 -5.15 8.35
C ARG A 125 -14.25 -4.97 7.19
N ASP A 126 -14.02 -6.01 6.38
CA ASP A 126 -13.29 -5.86 5.12
C ASP A 126 -14.11 -4.99 4.16
N HIS A 127 -13.48 -4.04 3.47
CA HIS A 127 -14.16 -3.09 2.58
C HIS A 127 -15.30 -2.27 3.21
N PHE A 128 -15.33 -2.12 4.54
CA PHE A 128 -16.41 -1.43 5.27
C PHE A 128 -16.65 0.00 4.78
N LYS A 129 -15.60 0.72 4.36
CA LYS A 129 -15.73 2.08 3.82
C LYS A 129 -16.58 2.14 2.55
N ALA A 130 -16.58 1.09 1.72
CA ALA A 130 -17.34 1.04 0.48
C ALA A 130 -18.82 0.68 0.74
N HIS A 131 -19.06 -0.30 1.61
CA HIS A 131 -20.40 -0.86 1.89
C HIS A 131 -21.18 -0.15 3.00
N LYS A 132 -20.49 0.56 3.90
CA LYS A 132 -21.04 1.35 5.02
C LYS A 132 -21.69 0.54 6.16
N SER A 133 -22.04 -0.73 5.98
CA SER A 133 -22.55 -1.61 7.05
C SER A 133 -22.21 -3.08 6.82
N LEU A 134 -22.27 -3.92 7.88
CA LEU A 134 -22.04 -5.36 7.76
C LEU A 134 -23.16 -6.06 6.97
N GLU A 135 -24.40 -5.60 7.13
CA GLU A 135 -25.58 -6.10 6.41
C GLU A 135 -25.45 -5.80 4.91
N ALA A 136 -24.89 -4.65 4.54
CA ALA A 136 -24.61 -4.34 3.14
C ALA A 136 -23.56 -5.28 2.54
N ILE A 137 -22.49 -5.59 3.31
CA ILE A 137 -21.47 -6.58 2.91
C ILE A 137 -22.12 -7.96 2.76
N ALA A 138 -22.97 -8.36 3.71
CA ALA A 138 -23.69 -9.64 3.68
C ALA A 138 -24.64 -9.72 2.48
N ARG A 139 -25.41 -8.67 2.19
CA ARG A 139 -26.27 -8.59 1.00
C ARG A 139 -25.50 -8.71 -0.30
N GLU A 140 -24.34 -8.06 -0.41
CA GLU A 140 -23.53 -8.19 -1.62
C GLU A 140 -23.00 -9.63 -1.77
N LYS A 141 -22.45 -10.21 -0.70
CA LYS A 141 -21.87 -11.55 -0.74
C LYS A 141 -22.90 -12.67 -0.89
N SER A 142 -24.12 -12.50 -0.36
CA SER A 142 -25.21 -13.47 -0.47
C SER A 142 -25.69 -13.69 -1.90
N LYS A 143 -25.39 -12.76 -2.83
CA LYS A 143 -25.64 -12.94 -4.26
C LYS A 143 -25.03 -14.23 -4.81
N LEU A 144 -23.89 -14.66 -4.27
CA LEU A 144 -23.27 -15.94 -4.67
C LEU A 144 -24.13 -17.14 -4.27
N ILE A 145 -24.71 -17.12 -3.06
CA ILE A 145 -25.58 -18.18 -2.55
C ILE A 145 -26.89 -18.20 -3.35
N LYS A 146 -27.47 -17.01 -3.59
CA LYS A 146 -28.68 -16.84 -4.41
C LYS A 146 -28.51 -17.25 -5.88
N ALA A 147 -27.27 -17.39 -6.36
CA ALA A 147 -26.98 -17.83 -7.71
C ALA A 147 -26.91 -19.36 -7.84
N LEU A 148 -27.04 -20.11 -6.74
CA LEU A 148 -27.11 -21.57 -6.79
C LEU A 148 -28.37 -22.03 -7.55
N PRO A 149 -28.26 -23.08 -8.38
CA PRO A 149 -29.43 -23.75 -8.94
C PRO A 149 -30.13 -24.60 -7.87
N ALA A 150 -31.31 -25.14 -8.18
CA ALA A 150 -32.11 -25.94 -7.23
C ALA A 150 -31.34 -27.12 -6.61
N GLN A 151 -30.51 -27.79 -7.42
CA GLN A 151 -29.63 -28.89 -7.00
C GLN A 151 -28.27 -28.44 -6.46
N GLY A 152 -28.05 -27.13 -6.35
CA GLY A 152 -26.81 -26.57 -5.82
C GLY A 152 -26.68 -26.80 -4.32
N VAL A 153 -25.45 -26.69 -3.82
CA VAL A 153 -25.15 -26.85 -2.39
C VAL A 153 -24.45 -25.61 -1.85
N ALA A 154 -24.96 -25.05 -0.76
CA ALA A 154 -24.31 -23.99 -0.02
C ALA A 154 -23.43 -24.59 1.09
N VAL A 155 -22.19 -24.10 1.26
CA VAL A 155 -21.33 -24.41 2.40
C VAL A 155 -21.16 -23.13 3.21
N LEU A 156 -21.76 -23.09 4.40
CA LEU A 156 -21.99 -21.86 5.14
C LEU A 156 -21.49 -21.98 6.58
N ASN A 157 -20.81 -20.93 7.04
CA ASN A 157 -20.43 -20.81 8.44
C ASN A 157 -21.65 -20.56 9.33
N ILE A 158 -21.93 -21.50 10.22
CA ILE A 158 -23.05 -21.43 11.13
C ILE A 158 -22.82 -20.44 12.30
N ASP A 159 -21.56 -20.12 12.60
CA ASP A 159 -21.19 -19.29 13.76
C ASP A 159 -21.34 -17.79 13.50
N ASP A 160 -21.36 -17.38 12.23
CA ASP A 160 -21.58 -15.99 11.84
C ASP A 160 -23.10 -15.73 11.70
N PRO A 161 -23.70 -14.85 12.52
CA PRO A 161 -25.16 -14.64 12.51
C PRO A 161 -25.70 -14.17 11.16
N LEU A 162 -24.93 -13.39 10.40
CA LEU A 162 -25.37 -12.90 9.08
C LEU A 162 -25.28 -14.01 8.03
N VAL A 163 -24.26 -14.88 8.11
CA VAL A 163 -24.14 -16.06 7.24
C VAL A 163 -25.21 -17.09 7.57
N ARG A 164 -25.48 -17.34 8.86
CA ARG A 164 -26.57 -18.21 9.32
C ARG A 164 -27.91 -17.72 8.79
N ALA A 165 -28.25 -16.45 8.95
CA ALA A 165 -29.51 -15.89 8.43
C ALA A 165 -29.66 -16.05 6.91
N ILE A 166 -28.55 -15.91 6.16
CA ILE A 166 -28.55 -16.17 4.70
C ILE A 166 -28.88 -17.64 4.40
N GLY A 167 -28.29 -18.58 5.13
CA GLY A 167 -28.50 -20.01 4.91
C GLY A 167 -29.85 -20.53 5.41
N GLU A 168 -30.38 -19.98 6.49
CA GLU A 168 -31.74 -20.28 6.97
C GLU A 168 -32.82 -19.82 5.97
N SER A 169 -32.50 -18.82 5.15
CA SER A 169 -33.36 -18.32 4.06
C SER A 169 -33.02 -18.96 2.70
N CYS A 170 -32.16 -19.99 2.66
CA CYS A 170 -31.71 -20.63 1.43
C CYS A 170 -32.56 -21.87 1.14
N ASP A 171 -33.16 -21.94 -0.06
CA ASP A 171 -33.98 -23.08 -0.47
C ASP A 171 -33.14 -24.31 -0.87
N GLN A 172 -31.85 -24.12 -1.13
CA GLN A 172 -30.92 -25.17 -1.54
C GLN A 172 -30.39 -25.95 -0.32
N LYS A 173 -29.80 -27.12 -0.58
CA LYS A 173 -29.11 -27.89 0.46
C LYS A 173 -27.99 -27.04 1.07
N VAL A 174 -27.98 -26.95 2.40
CA VAL A 174 -26.93 -26.28 3.16
C VAL A 174 -26.10 -27.32 3.91
N ILE A 175 -24.79 -27.26 3.76
CA ILE A 175 -23.82 -27.92 4.63
C ILE A 175 -23.30 -26.85 5.60
N TRP A 176 -23.73 -26.96 6.85
CA TRP A 176 -23.29 -26.10 7.93
C TRP A 176 -21.92 -26.52 8.44
N VAL A 177 -21.01 -25.55 8.51
CA VAL A 177 -19.68 -25.70 9.10
C VAL A 177 -19.52 -24.70 10.25
N GLY A 178 -18.86 -25.08 11.33
CA GLY A 178 -18.52 -24.18 12.43
C GLY A 178 -18.45 -24.91 13.76
N GLU A 179 -18.33 -24.17 14.86
CA GLU A 179 -18.23 -24.69 16.23
C GLU A 179 -19.62 -24.96 16.85
N THR A 180 -20.63 -24.22 16.38
CA THR A 180 -21.98 -24.28 16.96
C THR A 180 -22.62 -25.66 16.78
N LYS A 181 -23.26 -26.14 17.85
CA LYS A 181 -24.11 -27.34 17.83
C LYS A 181 -25.16 -27.23 16.72
N GLY A 182 -25.22 -28.22 15.84
CA GLY A 182 -26.09 -28.21 14.65
C GLY A 182 -25.34 -28.03 13.32
N ALA A 183 -24.03 -27.72 13.35
CA ALA A 183 -23.20 -27.86 12.15
C ALA A 183 -23.18 -29.33 11.67
N ASN A 184 -23.26 -29.54 10.36
CA ASN A 184 -23.08 -30.85 9.74
C ASN A 184 -21.65 -31.35 9.95
N LEU A 185 -20.68 -30.47 9.72
CA LEU A 185 -19.27 -30.69 10.02
C LEU A 185 -18.85 -29.70 11.11
N ARG A 186 -18.83 -30.18 12.33
CA ARG A 186 -18.65 -29.35 13.51
C ARG A 186 -17.19 -29.34 13.96
N LEU A 187 -16.66 -28.16 14.25
CA LEU A 187 -15.34 -28.02 14.88
C LEU A 187 -15.49 -28.16 16.40
N LEU A 188 -14.80 -29.14 16.99
CA LEU A 188 -14.74 -29.33 18.43
C LEU A 188 -13.56 -28.61 19.05
N SER A 189 -12.40 -28.67 18.39
CA SER A 189 -11.20 -27.95 18.81
C SER A 189 -10.27 -27.66 17.62
N ALA A 190 -9.54 -26.54 17.71
CA ALA A 190 -8.46 -26.20 16.79
C ALA A 190 -7.19 -25.88 17.58
N ARG A 191 -6.10 -26.54 17.24
CA ARG A 191 -4.78 -26.38 17.89
C ARG A 191 -3.74 -26.04 16.84
N SER A 192 -2.95 -25.01 17.09
CA SER A 192 -1.81 -24.63 16.24
C SER A 192 -0.89 -23.73 17.05
N SER A 193 0.35 -24.17 17.23
CA SER A 193 1.43 -23.37 17.81
C SER A 193 2.72 -23.77 17.14
N TRP A 194 3.53 -22.80 16.71
CA TRP A 194 4.81 -23.07 16.05
C TRP A 194 5.69 -23.99 16.94
N PRO A 195 6.30 -25.05 16.38
CA PRO A 195 6.38 -25.40 14.96
C PRO A 195 5.19 -26.18 14.40
N GLU A 196 4.32 -26.69 15.25
CA GLU A 196 3.22 -27.57 14.88
C GLU A 196 2.16 -26.87 14.02
N PRO A 197 1.77 -27.50 12.89
CA PRO A 197 0.72 -26.97 12.04
C PRO A 197 -0.66 -27.13 12.71
N LEU A 198 -1.64 -26.51 12.09
CA LEU A 198 -3.03 -26.54 12.50
C LEU A 198 -3.60 -27.95 12.41
N THR A 199 -4.08 -28.42 13.55
CA THR A 199 -4.83 -29.66 13.71
C THR A 199 -6.24 -29.34 14.19
N LEU A 200 -7.22 -29.95 13.55
CA LEU A 200 -8.64 -29.79 13.86
C LEU A 200 -9.18 -31.10 14.41
N GLU A 201 -10.00 -31.00 15.44
CA GLU A 201 -10.87 -32.08 15.89
C GLU A 201 -12.28 -31.75 15.40
N VAL A 202 -12.83 -32.60 14.55
CA VAL A 202 -14.12 -32.36 13.88
C VAL A 202 -15.10 -33.51 14.15
N GLU A 203 -16.35 -33.16 14.40
CA GLU A 203 -17.46 -34.09 14.51
C GLU A 203 -18.26 -34.10 13.21
N TYR A 204 -18.49 -35.30 12.66
CA TYR A 204 -19.29 -35.52 11.46
C TYR A 204 -20.04 -36.85 11.61
N GLU A 205 -21.36 -36.82 11.40
CA GLU A 205 -22.24 -38.00 11.52
C GLU A 205 -22.08 -38.75 12.86
N GLY A 206 -21.92 -38.01 13.96
CA GLY A 206 -21.78 -38.56 15.31
C GLY A 206 -20.44 -39.21 15.61
N ARG A 207 -19.44 -39.05 14.73
CA ARG A 207 -18.07 -39.53 14.93
C ARG A 207 -17.09 -38.37 14.97
N VAL A 208 -16.05 -38.52 15.78
CA VAL A 208 -14.97 -37.53 15.92
C VAL A 208 -13.77 -37.96 15.08
N TYR A 209 -13.23 -37.01 14.32
CA TYR A 209 -12.08 -37.18 13.45
C TYR A 209 -11.02 -36.13 13.77
N GLN A 210 -9.76 -36.47 13.53
CA GLN A 210 -8.64 -35.54 13.64
C GLN A 210 -8.10 -35.21 12.25
N ALA A 211 -8.29 -33.98 11.80
CA ALA A 211 -7.78 -33.48 10.53
C ALA A 211 -6.48 -32.70 10.75
N LYS A 212 -5.38 -33.18 10.16
CA LYS A 212 -4.11 -32.45 10.12
C LYS A 212 -4.03 -31.60 8.85
N THR A 213 -3.36 -30.46 8.93
CA THR A 213 -3.17 -29.54 7.79
C THR A 213 -1.70 -29.14 7.67
N GLY A 214 -1.33 -28.51 6.54
CA GLY A 214 -0.05 -27.81 6.39
C GLY A 214 -0.10 -26.32 6.77
N LEU A 215 -1.14 -25.87 7.49
CA LEU A 215 -1.40 -24.45 7.77
C LEU A 215 -0.95 -24.05 9.17
N HIS A 216 -0.71 -22.77 9.42
CA HIS A 216 -0.33 -22.27 10.75
C HIS A 216 -1.28 -21.15 11.22
N GLY A 217 -1.86 -21.33 12.41
CA GLY A 217 -2.80 -20.39 13.04
C GLY A 217 -4.24 -20.91 13.09
N LYS A 218 -4.84 -20.86 14.30
CA LYS A 218 -6.22 -21.33 14.57
C LYS A 218 -7.28 -20.62 13.72
N HIS A 219 -7.06 -19.35 13.39
CA HIS A 219 -7.97 -18.55 12.54
C HIS A 219 -8.16 -19.11 11.11
N LEU A 220 -7.31 -20.04 10.66
CA LEU A 220 -7.47 -20.73 9.38
C LEU A 220 -8.40 -21.96 9.48
N ALA A 221 -8.82 -22.37 10.67
CA ALA A 221 -9.70 -23.52 10.89
C ALA A 221 -10.99 -23.42 10.08
N LEU A 222 -11.65 -22.26 10.07
CA LEU A 222 -12.85 -22.06 9.26
C LEU A 222 -12.61 -22.24 7.75
N SER A 223 -11.42 -21.87 7.26
CA SER A 223 -11.08 -22.05 5.84
C SER A 223 -10.91 -23.52 5.50
N ALA A 224 -10.28 -24.29 6.38
CA ALA A 224 -10.14 -25.73 6.26
C ALA A 224 -11.49 -26.45 6.40
N LEU A 225 -12.30 -26.06 7.37
CA LEU A 225 -13.65 -26.61 7.58
C LEU A 225 -14.56 -26.34 6.38
N SER A 226 -14.50 -25.11 5.83
CA SER A 226 -15.23 -24.76 4.61
C SER A 226 -14.79 -25.61 3.42
N ALA A 227 -13.49 -25.89 3.29
CA ALA A 227 -12.96 -26.74 2.22
C ALA A 227 -13.39 -28.20 2.37
N LEU A 228 -13.36 -28.75 3.59
CA LEU A 228 -13.91 -30.07 3.89
C LEU A 228 -15.40 -30.13 3.55
N GLY A 229 -16.17 -29.09 3.87
CA GLY A 229 -17.57 -28.95 3.47
C GLY A 229 -17.76 -28.93 1.95
N VAL A 230 -16.83 -28.34 1.17
CA VAL A 230 -16.83 -28.45 -0.30
C VAL A 230 -16.60 -29.89 -0.76
N GLY A 231 -15.69 -30.63 -0.10
CA GLY A 231 -15.50 -32.05 -0.35
C GLY A 231 -16.79 -32.85 -0.18
N LEU A 232 -17.46 -32.66 0.95
CA LEU A 232 -18.76 -33.30 1.23
C LEU A 232 -19.84 -32.90 0.22
N ALA A 233 -19.89 -31.63 -0.18
CA ALA A 233 -20.82 -31.14 -1.21
C ALA A 233 -20.54 -31.72 -2.61
N ALA A 234 -19.32 -32.21 -2.86
CA ALA A 234 -18.89 -32.86 -4.09
C ALA A 234 -18.89 -34.39 -3.99
N ASP A 235 -19.53 -34.95 -2.96
CA ASP A 235 -19.61 -36.38 -2.67
C ASP A 235 -18.24 -37.06 -2.48
N ILE A 236 -17.25 -36.30 -2.00
CA ILE A 236 -15.94 -36.82 -1.60
C ILE A 236 -15.99 -37.16 -0.12
N SER A 237 -15.55 -38.37 0.23
CA SER A 237 -15.55 -38.82 1.63
C SER A 237 -14.73 -37.88 2.53
N LEU A 238 -15.16 -37.70 3.78
CA LEU A 238 -14.45 -36.84 4.74
C LEU A 238 -12.99 -37.29 4.90
N MET A 239 -12.73 -38.60 4.94
CA MET A 239 -11.37 -39.15 5.04
C MET A 239 -10.50 -38.72 3.85
N THR A 240 -11.00 -38.88 2.62
CA THR A 240 -10.27 -38.44 1.41
C THR A 240 -10.02 -36.93 1.44
N ALA A 241 -11.00 -36.13 1.86
CA ALA A 241 -10.85 -34.69 1.95
C ALA A 241 -9.81 -34.27 3.01
N MET A 242 -9.79 -34.93 4.17
CA MET A 242 -8.80 -34.69 5.22
C MET A 242 -7.37 -35.02 4.76
N THR A 243 -7.18 -36.15 4.07
CA THR A 243 -5.88 -36.50 3.48
C THR A 243 -5.43 -35.44 2.48
N ALA A 244 -6.34 -34.96 1.61
CA ALA A 244 -6.02 -33.97 0.61
C ALA A 244 -5.61 -32.60 1.19
N ILE A 245 -6.21 -32.15 2.30
CA ILE A 245 -5.82 -30.85 2.90
C ILE A 245 -4.50 -30.90 3.68
N ALA A 246 -4.07 -32.09 4.12
CA ALA A 246 -2.81 -32.26 4.84
C ALA A 246 -1.58 -31.91 3.99
N GLU A 247 -1.67 -32.07 2.67
CA GLU A 247 -0.57 -31.83 1.72
C GLU A 247 -0.49 -30.38 1.23
N VAL A 248 -1.51 -29.56 1.53
CA VAL A 248 -1.60 -28.19 0.99
C VAL A 248 -0.73 -27.25 1.82
N LYS A 249 0.24 -26.63 1.14
CA LYS A 249 1.03 -25.53 1.71
C LYS A 249 0.21 -24.24 1.79
N PRO A 250 0.50 -23.35 2.76
CA PRO A 250 -0.19 -22.06 2.83
C PRO A 250 0.00 -21.24 1.55
N ALA A 251 -1.00 -20.43 1.22
CA ALA A 251 -0.91 -19.53 0.07
C ALA A 251 0.13 -18.42 0.31
N GLU A 252 0.79 -17.97 -0.76
CA GLU A 252 1.83 -16.94 -0.69
C GLU A 252 1.37 -15.70 0.11
N GLY A 253 2.11 -15.37 1.16
CA GLY A 253 1.80 -14.24 2.06
C GLY A 253 0.53 -14.39 2.91
N ARG A 254 0.09 -15.62 3.20
CA ARG A 254 -1.07 -15.96 4.07
C ARG A 254 -0.68 -16.98 5.14
N MET A 255 -0.03 -16.51 6.20
CA MET A 255 0.64 -17.36 7.21
C MET A 255 1.57 -18.41 6.56
N GLU A 256 2.25 -17.99 5.50
CA GLU A 256 3.18 -18.84 4.76
C GLU A 256 4.47 -18.99 5.54
N VAL A 257 4.87 -20.24 5.79
CA VAL A 257 6.12 -20.58 6.48
C VAL A 257 7.24 -20.68 5.45
N VAL A 258 8.30 -19.92 5.66
CA VAL A 258 9.52 -19.98 4.84
C VAL A 258 10.74 -20.04 5.75
N SER A 259 11.37 -21.21 5.81
CA SER A 259 12.67 -21.39 6.47
C SER A 259 13.80 -21.02 5.51
N THR A 260 14.87 -20.47 6.07
CA THR A 260 16.10 -20.11 5.34
C THR A 260 17.26 -20.99 5.79
N ASP A 261 18.35 -21.02 5.00
CA ASP A 261 19.53 -21.86 5.28
C ASP A 261 20.22 -21.55 6.62
N GLY A 262 19.98 -20.36 7.21
CA GLY A 262 20.53 -19.92 8.49
C GLY A 262 19.72 -20.30 9.72
N ASP A 263 18.80 -21.26 9.63
CA ASP A 263 17.87 -21.66 10.71
C ASP A 263 16.99 -20.49 11.21
N ILE A 264 16.61 -19.60 10.28
CA ILE A 264 15.64 -18.52 10.53
C ILE A 264 14.35 -18.89 9.82
N THR A 265 13.23 -18.79 10.53
CA THR A 265 11.91 -19.02 9.96
C THR A 265 11.11 -17.73 9.83
N PHE A 266 10.62 -17.46 8.64
CA PHE A 266 9.70 -16.37 8.35
C PHE A 266 8.26 -16.90 8.28
N LEU A 267 7.37 -16.28 9.06
CA LEU A 267 5.93 -16.41 8.95
C LEU A 267 5.39 -15.22 8.16
N ARG A 268 4.99 -15.45 6.92
CA ARG A 268 4.55 -14.41 6.00
C ARG A 268 3.04 -14.25 6.03
N ASP A 269 2.57 -13.13 6.55
CA ASP A 269 1.19 -12.64 6.43
C ASP A 269 1.15 -11.20 5.87
N ASP A 270 1.90 -11.01 4.78
CA ASP A 270 2.24 -9.71 4.19
C ASP A 270 1.43 -9.36 2.92
N TRP A 271 0.33 -10.07 2.63
CA TRP A 271 -0.55 -9.71 1.51
C TRP A 271 -1.37 -8.43 1.78
N LYS A 272 -2.03 -8.36 2.94
CA LYS A 272 -2.84 -7.22 3.40
C LYS A 272 -2.78 -7.15 4.92
N ALA A 273 -2.83 -5.94 5.49
CA ALA A 273 -2.80 -5.74 6.94
C ALA A 273 -3.96 -4.86 7.44
N PRO A 274 -5.23 -5.28 7.25
CA PRO A 274 -6.34 -4.55 7.85
C PRO A 274 -6.25 -4.63 9.37
N HIS A 275 -6.52 -3.53 10.08
CA HIS A 275 -6.32 -3.47 11.55
C HIS A 275 -7.02 -4.62 12.31
N TRP A 276 -8.23 -5.01 11.88
CA TRP A 276 -8.98 -6.10 12.53
C TRP A 276 -8.31 -7.48 12.42
N SER A 277 -7.36 -7.66 11.48
CA SER A 277 -6.69 -8.95 11.26
C SER A 277 -5.45 -9.19 12.14
N PHE A 278 -5.04 -8.22 12.96
CA PHE A 278 -3.81 -8.33 13.74
C PHE A 278 -3.88 -9.31 14.91
N SER A 279 -5.07 -9.52 15.49
CA SER A 279 -5.22 -10.38 16.67
C SER A 279 -4.73 -11.80 16.41
N ALA A 280 -5.14 -12.40 15.30
CA ALA A 280 -4.87 -13.80 15.00
C ALA A 280 -3.38 -14.16 14.80
N PRO A 281 -2.58 -13.44 14.00
CA PRO A 281 -1.14 -13.72 13.90
C PRO A 281 -0.38 -13.35 15.18
N LEU A 282 -0.83 -12.35 15.95
CA LEU A 282 -0.21 -12.04 17.26
C LEU A 282 -0.49 -13.13 18.30
N GLU A 283 -1.71 -13.67 18.36
CA GLU A 283 -2.05 -14.81 19.21
C GLU A 283 -1.20 -16.04 18.86
N PHE A 284 -1.05 -16.34 17.56
CA PHE A 284 -0.19 -17.43 17.12
C PHE A 284 1.28 -17.22 17.54
N MET A 285 1.80 -16.00 17.39
CA MET A 285 3.15 -15.67 17.85
C MET A 285 3.29 -15.73 19.37
N ALA A 286 2.25 -15.40 20.13
CA ALA A 286 2.28 -15.48 21.60
C ALA A 286 2.44 -16.93 22.07
N GLU A 287 1.70 -17.85 21.45
CA GLU A 287 1.74 -19.28 21.78
C GLU A 287 2.95 -20.03 21.19
N ALA A 288 3.62 -19.45 20.19
CA ALA A 288 4.74 -20.06 19.48
C ALA A 288 5.92 -20.43 20.40
N GLU A 289 6.48 -21.62 20.20
CA GLU A 289 7.74 -22.05 20.81
C GLU A 289 8.91 -21.68 19.90
N ALA A 290 9.62 -20.59 20.23
CA ALA A 290 10.76 -20.11 19.47
C ALA A 290 11.79 -19.48 20.41
N LYS A 291 13.07 -19.52 20.02
CA LYS A 291 14.17 -18.91 20.79
C LYS A 291 13.98 -17.41 20.94
N ARG A 292 13.55 -16.75 19.85
CA ARG A 292 13.30 -15.31 19.80
C ARG A 292 12.27 -14.98 18.72
N LYS A 293 11.33 -14.11 19.06
CA LYS A 293 10.18 -13.72 18.26
C LYS A 293 10.35 -12.29 17.75
N ILE A 294 10.44 -12.13 16.44
CA ILE A 294 10.61 -10.84 15.78
C ILE A 294 9.34 -10.51 14.99
N LEU A 295 8.72 -9.36 15.29
CA LEU A 295 7.50 -8.89 14.63
C LEU A 295 7.83 -7.74 13.69
N VAL A 296 7.76 -7.96 12.38
CA VAL A 296 7.95 -6.92 11.37
C VAL A 296 6.60 -6.48 10.80
N ILE A 297 6.21 -5.25 11.10
CA ILE A 297 4.89 -4.68 10.79
C ILE A 297 5.01 -3.57 9.75
N GLY A 298 4.35 -3.75 8.61
CA GLY A 298 4.29 -2.78 7.51
C GLY A 298 3.14 -1.78 7.61
N THR A 299 2.71 -1.28 6.45
CA THR A 299 1.58 -0.36 6.31
C THR A 299 0.27 -1.05 6.65
N LEU A 300 -0.40 -0.53 7.69
CA LEU A 300 -1.76 -0.91 8.09
C LEU A 300 -2.81 -0.45 7.05
N SER A 301 -3.90 -1.20 6.89
CA SER A 301 -5.04 -0.85 6.02
C SER A 301 -6.40 -0.90 6.77
N ASP A 302 -7.46 -0.44 6.09
CA ASP A 302 -8.88 -0.62 6.49
C ASP A 302 -9.19 -0.34 7.97
N TYR A 303 -8.79 0.85 8.42
CA TYR A 303 -9.00 1.33 9.78
C TYR A 303 -9.72 2.69 9.80
N SER A 304 -10.50 2.94 10.85
CA SER A 304 -11.24 4.19 11.06
C SER A 304 -10.45 5.24 11.86
N LEU A 305 -9.49 4.80 12.68
CA LEU A 305 -8.67 5.67 13.53
C LEU A 305 -7.64 6.45 12.70
N SER A 306 -7.15 7.58 13.21
CA SER A 306 -5.99 8.23 12.59
C SER A 306 -4.73 7.36 12.79
N ALA A 307 -3.83 7.36 11.81
CA ALA A 307 -2.57 6.60 11.91
C ALA A 307 -1.76 6.97 13.16
N SER A 308 -1.82 8.23 13.61
CA SER A 308 -1.15 8.70 14.84
C SER A 308 -1.70 8.09 16.13
N LYS A 309 -2.94 7.56 16.12
CA LYS A 309 -3.52 6.83 17.26
C LYS A 309 -3.36 5.32 17.09
N LEU A 310 -3.50 4.84 15.86
CA LEU A 310 -3.51 3.42 15.55
C LEU A 310 -2.13 2.76 15.67
N TYR A 311 -1.09 3.35 15.09
CA TYR A 311 0.25 2.75 15.08
C TYR A 311 0.80 2.55 16.50
N PRO A 312 0.69 3.50 17.44
CA PRO A 312 1.08 3.26 18.83
C PRO A 312 0.29 2.13 19.48
N LYS A 313 -1.00 2.00 19.18
CA LYS A 313 -1.85 0.92 19.73
C LYS A 313 -1.37 -0.45 19.25
N VAL A 314 -1.14 -0.60 17.95
CA VAL A 314 -0.64 -1.86 17.36
C VAL A 314 0.76 -2.17 17.86
N ALA A 315 1.61 -1.15 18.04
CA ALA A 315 2.95 -1.32 18.59
C ALA A 315 2.94 -1.88 20.02
N LYS A 316 2.03 -1.41 20.89
CA LYS A 316 1.86 -1.96 22.24
C LYS A 316 1.44 -3.43 22.21
N GLN A 317 0.46 -3.78 21.37
CA GLN A 317 0.02 -5.17 21.20
C GLN A 317 1.13 -6.08 20.67
N ALA A 318 1.97 -5.57 19.77
CA ALA A 318 3.11 -6.32 19.26
C ALA A 318 4.20 -6.51 20.34
N LEU A 319 4.45 -5.50 21.16
CA LEU A 319 5.46 -5.56 22.24
C LEU A 319 5.07 -6.50 23.38
N GLU A 320 3.78 -6.82 23.54
CA GLU A 320 3.32 -7.85 24.49
C GLU A 320 3.71 -9.28 24.05
N VAL A 321 4.11 -9.45 22.78
CA VAL A 321 4.31 -10.76 22.15
C VAL A 321 5.73 -10.97 21.63
N GLY A 322 6.31 -9.96 20.98
CA GLY A 322 7.61 -10.08 20.33
C GLY A 322 8.74 -9.56 21.20
N ASP A 323 9.83 -10.29 21.20
CA ASP A 323 11.09 -9.85 21.79
C ASP A 323 11.60 -8.60 21.08
N ILE A 324 11.37 -8.49 19.77
CA ILE A 324 11.73 -7.33 18.95
C ILE A 324 10.59 -6.97 18.00
N VAL A 325 10.25 -5.69 17.94
CA VAL A 325 9.19 -5.16 17.08
C VAL A 325 9.74 -4.12 16.13
N ILE A 326 9.54 -4.32 14.84
CA ILE A 326 10.05 -3.46 13.76
C ILE A 326 8.88 -2.95 12.93
N PHE A 327 8.66 -1.64 12.91
CA PHE A 327 7.72 -1.02 11.98
C PHE A 327 8.44 -0.55 10.73
N VAL A 328 7.84 -0.78 9.55
CA VAL A 328 8.40 -0.40 8.25
C VAL A 328 7.38 0.40 7.43
N GLY A 329 7.82 1.50 6.85
CA GLY A 329 7.05 2.32 5.92
C GLY A 329 6.78 3.75 6.40
N PRO A 330 6.07 4.57 5.59
CA PRO A 330 5.98 6.02 5.79
C PRO A 330 5.24 6.46 7.06
N HIS A 331 4.62 5.52 7.77
CA HIS A 331 3.89 5.77 9.01
C HIS A 331 4.51 5.06 10.21
N ALA A 332 5.56 4.25 9.99
CA ALA A 332 6.32 3.55 11.03
C ALA A 332 6.81 4.47 12.15
N PRO A 333 7.33 5.70 11.90
CA PRO A 333 7.79 6.58 12.98
C PRO A 333 6.69 6.93 14.00
N ARG A 334 5.41 6.78 13.64
CA ARG A 334 4.31 7.01 14.58
C ARG A 334 4.21 5.92 15.64
N ALA A 335 4.68 4.70 15.36
CA ALA A 335 4.73 3.61 16.32
C ALA A 335 5.64 3.94 17.51
N ALA A 336 6.69 4.75 17.32
CA ALA A 336 7.62 5.14 18.37
C ALA A 336 6.96 5.84 19.58
N LYS A 337 5.76 6.43 19.41
CA LYS A 337 5.00 6.98 20.54
C LYS A 337 4.56 5.92 21.55
N ALA A 338 4.57 4.63 21.19
CA ALA A 338 4.33 3.55 22.13
C ALA A 338 5.42 3.42 23.20
N LYS A 339 6.64 3.94 22.93
CA LYS A 339 7.75 3.95 23.91
C LYS A 339 7.44 4.77 25.15
N GLY A 340 6.55 5.77 25.08
CA GLY A 340 6.28 6.68 26.18
C GLY A 340 7.57 7.23 26.81
N ASP A 341 7.60 7.31 28.13
CA ASP A 341 8.80 7.61 28.93
C ASP A 341 9.53 6.34 29.38
N THR A 342 9.06 5.15 28.98
CA THR A 342 9.46 3.86 29.56
C THR A 342 10.73 3.26 28.94
N GLY A 343 11.49 4.04 28.15
CA GLY A 343 12.82 3.63 27.65
C GLY A 343 12.84 2.37 26.78
N ILE A 344 11.71 1.96 26.19
CA ILE A 344 11.57 0.71 25.41
C ILE A 344 12.60 0.66 24.26
N GLN A 345 13.58 -0.24 24.39
CA GLN A 345 14.68 -0.39 23.43
C GLN A 345 14.32 -1.29 22.25
N ASN A 346 13.45 -2.29 22.44
CA ASN A 346 13.12 -3.33 21.45
C ASN A 346 12.05 -2.94 20.42
N LEU A 347 11.69 -1.65 20.33
CA LEU A 347 10.80 -1.11 19.30
C LEU A 347 11.59 -0.24 18.32
N HIS A 348 11.58 -0.62 17.04
CA HIS A 348 12.29 0.05 15.96
C HIS A 348 11.30 0.50 14.88
N ALA A 349 11.61 1.60 14.20
CA ALA A 349 10.76 2.16 13.15
C ALA A 349 11.60 2.72 12.02
N PHE A 350 11.37 2.23 10.81
CA PHE A 350 12.09 2.62 9.60
C PHE A 350 11.11 3.16 8.57
N SER A 351 11.41 4.31 7.98
CA SER A 351 10.57 4.86 6.91
C SER A 351 10.79 4.11 5.60
N GLU A 352 12.02 3.61 5.39
CA GLU A 352 12.43 2.91 4.18
C GLU A 352 12.76 1.43 4.45
N ILE A 353 12.28 0.55 3.57
CA ILE A 353 12.48 -0.90 3.71
C ILE A 353 13.95 -1.32 3.62
N ARG A 354 14.80 -0.54 2.91
CA ARG A 354 16.24 -0.82 2.82
C ARG A 354 16.94 -0.69 4.17
N GLU A 355 16.58 0.32 4.95
CA GLU A 355 17.12 0.53 6.30
C GLU A 355 16.66 -0.59 7.23
N ALA A 356 15.38 -0.95 7.16
CA ALA A 356 14.86 -2.10 7.89
C ALA A 356 15.56 -3.41 7.50
N ALA A 357 15.93 -3.59 6.22
CA ALA A 357 16.65 -4.76 5.74
C ALA A 357 18.07 -4.83 6.32
N ALA A 358 18.79 -3.70 6.34
CA ALA A 358 20.13 -3.62 6.92
C ALA A 358 20.09 -3.93 8.43
N PHE A 359 19.14 -3.33 9.15
CA PHE A 359 18.94 -3.58 10.57
C PHE A 359 18.57 -5.03 10.86
N LEU A 360 17.58 -5.57 10.13
CA LEU A 360 17.13 -6.95 10.32
C LEU A 360 18.26 -7.94 10.03
N ASN A 361 19.01 -7.78 8.94
CA ASN A 361 20.13 -8.67 8.61
C ASN A 361 21.23 -8.67 9.69
N ALA A 362 21.49 -7.52 10.32
CA ALA A 362 22.46 -7.44 11.42
C ALA A 362 21.94 -8.02 12.74
N LEU A 363 20.62 -8.10 12.88
CA LEU A 363 19.95 -8.57 14.08
C LEU A 363 19.73 -10.08 14.11
N LEU A 364 19.44 -10.68 12.94
CA LEU A 364 18.97 -12.06 12.83
C LEU A 364 19.99 -13.09 13.35
N GLU A 365 19.49 -14.07 14.08
CA GLU A 365 20.24 -15.20 14.63
C GLU A 365 19.54 -16.53 14.31
N PRO A 366 20.28 -17.65 14.27
CA PRO A 366 19.69 -19.00 14.23
C PRO A 366 18.65 -19.20 15.35
N GLY A 367 17.52 -19.79 15.00
CA GLY A 367 16.36 -20.02 15.87
C GLY A 367 15.33 -18.88 15.90
N ASP A 368 15.55 -17.79 15.15
CA ASP A 368 14.60 -16.67 15.09
C ASP A 368 13.31 -17.04 14.34
N LEU A 369 12.17 -16.68 14.94
CA LEU A 369 10.85 -16.72 14.31
C LEU A 369 10.39 -15.30 13.97
N VAL A 370 10.29 -15.01 12.67
CA VAL A 370 10.04 -13.66 12.14
C VAL A 370 8.66 -13.57 11.50
N LEU A 371 7.73 -12.84 12.10
CA LEU A 371 6.45 -12.52 11.45
C LEU A 371 6.60 -11.31 10.53
N LEU A 372 6.23 -11.46 9.25
CA LEU A 372 6.05 -10.34 8.32
C LEU A 372 4.56 -10.04 8.18
N LYS A 373 4.09 -8.93 8.74
CA LYS A 373 2.69 -8.50 8.69
C LYS A 373 2.56 -7.14 8.03
N GLY A 374 2.04 -7.08 6.80
CA GLY A 374 2.01 -5.83 6.04
C GLY A 374 1.09 -5.86 4.83
N SER A 375 1.20 -4.82 4.01
CA SER A 375 0.47 -4.71 2.74
C SER A 375 1.47 -4.84 1.59
N ASN A 376 1.45 -5.95 0.85
CA ASN A 376 2.39 -6.18 -0.26
C ASN A 376 2.37 -5.03 -1.27
N LYS A 377 1.19 -4.47 -1.53
CA LYS A 377 1.01 -3.34 -2.45
C LYS A 377 1.71 -2.05 -1.99
N ALA A 378 1.99 -1.92 -0.69
CA ALA A 378 2.60 -0.74 -0.10
C ALA A 378 4.08 -0.96 0.24
N ASP A 379 4.41 -2.08 0.88
CA ASP A 379 5.67 -2.21 1.62
C ASP A 379 6.66 -3.16 0.95
N HIS A 380 6.17 -4.21 0.29
CA HIS A 380 6.98 -5.33 -0.22
C HIS A 380 7.90 -5.96 0.83
N LEU A 381 7.39 -6.20 2.05
CA LEU A 381 8.15 -6.76 3.18
C LEU A 381 8.88 -8.06 2.85
N VAL A 382 8.36 -8.87 1.92
CA VAL A 382 9.05 -10.06 1.41
C VAL A 382 10.51 -9.83 0.98
N ARG A 383 10.88 -8.60 0.60
CA ARG A 383 12.28 -8.26 0.29
C ARG A 383 13.22 -8.43 1.48
N LEU A 384 12.73 -8.27 2.70
CA LEU A 384 13.52 -8.48 3.92
C LEU A 384 13.99 -9.93 3.98
N MET A 385 13.08 -10.89 3.79
CA MET A 385 13.39 -12.31 3.71
C MET A 385 14.29 -12.64 2.51
N TYR A 386 14.00 -12.12 1.31
CA TYR A 386 14.89 -12.39 0.17
C TYR A 386 16.31 -11.87 0.38
N ASN A 387 16.45 -10.72 1.05
CA ASN A 387 17.74 -10.10 1.32
C ASN A 387 18.61 -10.87 2.33
N THR A 388 18.03 -11.79 3.11
CA THR A 388 18.81 -12.69 3.97
C THR A 388 19.41 -13.85 3.16
N GLN A 389 18.73 -14.31 2.12
CA GLN A 389 19.18 -15.40 1.26
C GLN A 389 20.14 -14.92 0.17
N LYS A 390 19.80 -13.77 -0.45
CA LYS A 390 20.58 -13.15 -1.52
C LYS A 390 20.40 -11.64 -1.49
N PRO A 391 21.49 -10.85 -1.53
CA PRO A 391 21.39 -9.38 -1.52
C PRO A 391 20.43 -8.85 -2.59
N VAL A 392 19.39 -8.15 -2.14
CA VAL A 392 18.37 -7.54 -3.02
C VAL A 392 18.92 -6.23 -3.59
N SER A 393 18.67 -6.00 -4.89
CA SER A 393 19.06 -4.74 -5.58
C SER A 393 17.90 -3.74 -5.68
N CYS A 394 16.66 -4.22 -5.64
CA CYS A 394 15.47 -3.38 -5.82
C CYS A 394 14.94 -2.83 -4.48
N TRP A 395 15.29 -1.56 -4.19
CA TRP A 395 14.82 -0.84 -3.00
C TRP A 395 13.77 0.23 -3.30
N VAL A 396 13.06 0.11 -4.42
CA VAL A 396 12.01 1.07 -4.80
C VAL A 396 10.84 0.97 -3.82
N SER A 397 10.58 2.04 -3.07
CA SER A 397 9.55 2.09 -2.01
C SER A 397 8.12 1.99 -2.56
N ARG A 398 7.88 2.43 -3.81
CA ARG A 398 6.59 2.27 -4.50
C ARG A 398 6.78 1.92 -5.97
N CYS A 399 6.85 0.63 -6.28
CA CYS A 399 7.03 0.17 -7.65
C CYS A 399 5.72 0.04 -8.46
N GLY A 400 4.56 0.06 -7.78
CA GLY A 400 3.24 -0.07 -8.41
C GLY A 400 2.87 -1.49 -8.84
N ILE A 401 3.79 -2.45 -8.70
CA ILE A 401 3.54 -3.87 -8.94
C ILE A 401 2.76 -4.44 -7.76
N GLN A 402 1.72 -5.21 -8.04
CA GLN A 402 0.83 -5.78 -7.00
C GLN A 402 1.17 -7.23 -6.64
N SER A 403 1.99 -7.92 -7.45
CA SER A 403 2.52 -9.23 -7.12
C SER A 403 3.67 -9.12 -6.12
N PHE A 404 4.01 -10.24 -5.48
CA PHE A 404 5.22 -10.32 -4.67
C PHE A 404 6.48 -10.22 -5.53
N CYS A 405 7.59 -9.94 -4.86
CA CYS A 405 8.85 -9.65 -5.53
C CYS A 405 9.58 -10.89 -6.04
N GLY A 406 9.22 -12.11 -5.63
CA GLY A 406 9.91 -13.34 -6.02
C GLY A 406 9.98 -13.55 -7.54
N ASP A 407 8.90 -13.22 -8.25
CA ASP A 407 8.84 -13.31 -9.73
C ASP A 407 9.31 -12.01 -10.42
N CYS A 408 9.79 -11.02 -9.68
CA CYS A 408 10.09 -9.71 -10.23
C CYS A 408 11.46 -9.71 -10.90
N SER A 409 11.48 -9.44 -12.20
CA SER A 409 12.72 -9.31 -12.98
C SER A 409 13.66 -8.20 -12.49
N LYS A 410 13.19 -7.29 -11.63
CA LYS A 410 13.98 -6.22 -11.02
C LYS A 410 14.61 -6.59 -9.67
N LEU A 411 14.17 -7.67 -9.01
CA LEU A 411 14.54 -7.96 -7.60
C LEU A 411 16.06 -7.99 -7.37
N TYR A 412 16.77 -8.77 -8.20
CA TYR A 412 18.22 -8.95 -8.14
C TYR A 412 18.97 -8.27 -9.30
N LYS A 413 18.26 -7.51 -10.15
CA LYS A 413 18.93 -6.76 -11.20
C LYS A 413 19.40 -5.44 -10.59
N PRO A 414 20.70 -5.10 -10.73
CA PRO A 414 21.14 -3.75 -10.51
C PRO A 414 20.24 -2.87 -11.39
N ILE A 415 19.54 -1.93 -10.77
CA ILE A 415 18.84 -0.91 -11.55
C ILE A 415 19.95 -0.18 -12.31
N PRO A 416 19.92 -0.12 -13.66
CA PRO A 416 21.00 0.48 -14.43
C PRO A 416 21.28 1.87 -13.88
N SER A 417 22.49 2.06 -13.39
CA SER A 417 23.05 3.36 -13.12
C SER A 417 23.14 4.10 -14.47
N ASN A 418 22.49 5.26 -14.56
CA ASN A 418 22.89 6.26 -15.53
C ASN A 418 22.67 7.66 -14.92
N PRO A 419 23.65 8.56 -15.01
CA PRO A 419 24.94 8.51 -14.34
C PRO A 419 24.89 9.45 -13.12
N ALA A 420 25.15 8.91 -11.93
CA ALA A 420 25.57 9.68 -10.76
C ALA A 420 26.35 8.70 -9.88
N THR A 421 27.61 8.56 -10.26
CA THR A 421 28.63 7.68 -9.70
C THR A 421 28.88 8.04 -8.24
N VAL A 422 28.88 7.01 -7.39
CA VAL A 422 29.83 6.75 -6.30
C VAL A 422 30.39 7.97 -5.56
N LEU A 423 30.05 8.10 -4.27
CA LEU A 423 31.07 8.24 -3.23
C LEU A 423 30.65 7.48 -1.97
N THR A 424 31.41 6.43 -1.70
CA THR A 424 31.58 5.77 -0.41
C THR A 424 32.21 6.73 0.60
N LYS A 425 31.74 6.74 1.85
CA LYS A 425 32.59 6.64 3.05
C LYS A 425 31.76 6.46 4.32
N ASP A 426 32.28 5.58 5.16
CA ASP A 426 31.91 5.38 6.56
C ASP A 426 31.92 6.69 7.36
N ASN A 427 30.94 6.86 8.24
CA ASN A 427 31.22 6.98 9.67
C ASN A 427 29.94 7.07 10.51
N SER A 428 30.07 6.41 11.66
CA SER A 428 29.36 6.52 12.93
C SER A 428 28.56 7.80 13.25
N ASP A 429 27.50 7.54 13.99
CA ASP A 429 26.98 8.29 15.14
C ASP A 429 26.08 9.53 14.99
N SER A 430 25.08 9.47 15.87
CA SER A 430 24.36 10.54 16.54
C SER A 430 23.21 11.22 15.80
N THR A 431 22.07 11.22 16.49
CA THR A 431 20.99 12.19 16.37
C THR A 431 21.56 13.61 16.25
N ASN A 432 21.18 14.42 15.24
CA ASN A 432 21.04 15.88 15.39
C ASN A 432 20.50 16.60 14.15
N ASN A 433 19.80 17.71 14.42
CA ASN A 433 19.53 18.83 13.51
C ASN A 433 20.85 19.43 12.98
N MET A 434 21.56 18.73 12.09
CA MET A 434 22.74 19.29 11.44
C MET A 434 22.35 20.06 10.16
N PRO A 435 23.02 21.21 9.90
CA PRO A 435 22.89 21.91 8.63
C PRO A 435 23.26 20.98 7.47
N LEU A 436 22.59 21.15 6.33
CA LEU A 436 22.88 20.45 5.09
C LEU A 436 24.30 20.83 4.62
N ALA A 437 25.32 20.08 5.05
CA ALA A 437 26.72 20.28 4.66
C ALA A 437 27.27 18.96 4.10
N GLY A 438 27.89 18.99 2.91
CA GLY A 438 28.85 17.94 2.55
C GLY A 438 28.98 17.51 1.08
N HIS A 439 28.04 17.81 0.18
CA HIS A 439 28.20 17.44 -1.23
C HIS A 439 27.55 18.49 -2.14
N ASP A 440 28.35 19.24 -2.89
CA ASP A 440 27.84 20.18 -3.89
C ASP A 440 28.01 19.58 -5.29
N SER A 441 26.92 19.09 -5.85
CA SER A 441 26.88 18.64 -7.25
C SER A 441 26.94 19.80 -8.26
N GLY A 442 27.04 21.05 -7.79
CA GLY A 442 26.96 22.25 -8.61
C GLY A 442 25.54 22.54 -9.14
N ARG A 443 24.56 21.70 -8.79
CA ARG A 443 23.17 21.86 -9.26
C ARG A 443 22.50 23.06 -8.61
N LYS A 444 21.97 23.94 -9.47
CA LYS A 444 21.17 25.09 -9.08
C LYS A 444 19.71 24.68 -8.92
N VAL A 445 19.07 25.13 -7.84
CA VAL A 445 17.71 24.70 -7.48
C VAL A 445 16.82 25.87 -7.10
N ILE A 446 15.63 25.95 -7.67
CA ILE A 446 14.61 26.92 -7.28
C ILE A 446 13.43 26.20 -6.61
N ILE A 447 13.22 26.51 -5.34
CA ILE A 447 12.15 25.96 -4.50
C ILE A 447 11.01 26.98 -4.43
N GLY A 448 9.86 26.65 -5.00
CA GLY A 448 8.67 27.50 -4.93
C GLY A 448 7.82 27.09 -3.74
N LEU A 449 7.49 28.02 -2.84
CA LEU A 449 6.54 27.76 -1.76
C LEU A 449 5.09 28.00 -2.22
N GLY A 450 4.19 27.17 -1.71
CA GLY A 450 2.75 27.22 -2.01
C GLY A 450 1.99 26.05 -1.41
N ASN A 451 0.66 26.05 -1.55
CA ASN A 451 -0.21 24.93 -1.20
C ASN A 451 -0.76 24.22 -2.45
N PRO A 452 -0.80 22.87 -2.46
CA PRO A 452 -1.44 22.13 -3.54
C PRO A 452 -2.97 22.25 -3.49
N GLY A 453 -3.61 22.27 -4.67
CA GLY A 453 -5.06 22.30 -4.84
C GLY A 453 -5.56 23.53 -5.60
N SER A 454 -6.70 23.39 -6.30
CA SER A 454 -7.27 24.44 -7.16
C SER A 454 -7.66 25.70 -6.40
N LYS A 455 -8.14 25.55 -5.15
CA LYS A 455 -8.60 26.67 -4.30
C LYS A 455 -7.51 27.69 -3.92
N TYR A 456 -6.22 27.32 -4.06
CA TYR A 456 -5.09 28.21 -3.76
C TYR A 456 -4.45 28.82 -5.01
N GLN A 457 -4.90 28.45 -6.22
CA GLN A 457 -4.26 28.90 -7.47
C GLN A 457 -4.33 30.42 -7.66
N ASN A 458 -5.43 31.05 -7.23
CA ASN A 458 -5.64 32.48 -7.38
C ASN A 458 -5.38 33.27 -6.08
N THR A 459 -4.37 32.90 -5.29
CA THR A 459 -4.03 33.60 -4.04
C THR A 459 -2.57 34.02 -4.04
N PRO A 460 -2.19 35.16 -3.41
CA PRO A 460 -0.78 35.55 -3.24
C PRO A 460 0.08 34.44 -2.66
N HIS A 461 -0.50 33.64 -1.76
CA HIS A 461 0.17 32.54 -1.08
C HIS A 461 0.71 31.40 -1.96
N ASN A 462 0.37 31.40 -3.25
CA ASN A 462 0.90 30.48 -4.24
C ASN A 462 1.84 31.16 -5.25
N ALA A 463 2.35 32.36 -4.94
CA ALA A 463 3.25 33.11 -5.82
C ALA A 463 4.50 32.29 -6.21
N GLY A 464 5.08 31.53 -5.28
CA GLY A 464 6.20 30.63 -5.57
C GLY A 464 5.84 29.53 -6.58
N TYR A 465 4.67 28.90 -6.43
CA TYR A 465 4.19 27.90 -7.39
C TYR A 465 3.89 28.50 -8.77
N ARG A 466 3.29 29.69 -8.81
CA ARG A 466 2.97 30.41 -10.06
C ARG A 466 4.22 30.79 -10.82
N LEU A 467 5.24 31.31 -10.12
CA LEU A 467 6.52 31.63 -10.71
C LEU A 467 7.16 30.39 -11.34
N LEU A 468 7.22 29.28 -10.60
CA LEU A 468 7.78 28.04 -11.12
C LEU A 468 6.99 27.49 -12.31
N ASP A 469 5.65 27.57 -12.29
CA ASP A 469 4.83 27.18 -13.44
C ASP A 469 5.11 28.03 -14.68
N ARG A 470 5.35 29.33 -14.49
CA ARG A 470 5.70 30.22 -15.60
C ARG A 470 7.10 29.92 -16.15
N MET A 471 8.10 29.69 -15.29
CA MET A 471 9.44 29.28 -15.72
C MET A 471 9.42 27.95 -16.47
N ALA A 472 8.73 26.95 -15.93
CA ALA A 472 8.54 25.65 -16.59
C ALA A 472 7.84 25.82 -17.94
N LYS A 473 6.81 26.67 -18.02
CA LYS A 473 6.09 26.94 -19.29
C LYS A 473 6.96 27.66 -20.31
N LYS A 474 7.71 28.70 -19.92
CA LYS A 474 8.61 29.46 -20.81
C LYS A 474 9.75 28.57 -21.33
N SER A 475 10.22 27.62 -20.53
CA SER A 475 11.35 26.74 -20.87
C SER A 475 10.90 25.37 -21.42
N HIS A 476 9.61 25.20 -21.74
CA HIS A 476 9.03 23.94 -22.20
C HIS A 476 9.28 22.72 -21.28
N GLY A 477 9.53 22.96 -19.99
CA GLY A 477 9.77 21.94 -18.97
C GLY A 477 8.51 21.14 -18.63
N SER A 478 8.72 19.91 -18.14
CA SER A 478 7.65 19.01 -17.74
C SER A 478 7.78 18.63 -16.26
N TRP A 479 6.69 18.81 -15.51
CA TRP A 479 6.62 18.41 -14.11
C TRP A 479 6.53 16.89 -13.97
N ILE A 480 7.45 16.33 -13.19
CA ILE A 480 7.50 14.92 -12.80
C ILE A 480 7.12 14.86 -11.32
N SER A 481 6.24 13.91 -10.97
CA SER A 481 5.91 13.68 -9.56
C SER A 481 6.97 12.79 -8.93
N CYS A 482 7.45 13.18 -7.76
CA CYS A 482 8.29 12.37 -6.88
C CYS A 482 7.70 12.32 -5.46
N SER A 483 8.35 11.59 -4.56
CA SER A 483 7.94 11.39 -3.16
C SER A 483 7.83 12.72 -2.38
N GLU A 484 8.71 13.67 -2.69
CA GLU A 484 8.88 14.93 -1.98
C GLU A 484 8.05 16.05 -2.60
N GLY A 485 7.66 15.95 -3.87
CA GLY A 485 7.13 17.09 -4.61
C GLY A 485 6.89 16.87 -6.10
N LEU A 486 6.71 17.99 -6.81
CA LEU A 486 6.82 18.05 -8.26
C LEU A 486 8.18 18.65 -8.60
N VAL A 487 8.90 18.02 -9.52
CA VAL A 487 10.20 18.45 -10.02
C VAL A 487 10.09 18.75 -11.51
N CYS A 488 10.75 19.79 -11.98
CA CYS A 488 10.84 20.11 -13.40
C CYS A 488 12.26 20.58 -13.69
N GLU A 489 13.00 19.82 -14.48
CA GLU A 489 14.31 20.24 -14.98
C GLU A 489 14.11 21.16 -16.19
N ILE A 490 14.77 22.30 -16.18
CA ILE A 490 14.80 23.24 -17.30
C ILE A 490 16.25 23.59 -17.64
N ASN A 491 16.51 23.92 -18.91
CA ASN A 491 17.81 24.39 -19.35
C ASN A 491 17.79 25.90 -19.52
N ILE A 492 18.74 26.60 -18.92
CA ILE A 492 18.93 28.05 -19.05
C ILE A 492 20.39 28.31 -19.39
N ALA A 493 20.65 28.93 -20.54
CA ALA A 493 21.99 29.29 -21.00
C ALA A 493 23.00 28.11 -21.00
N GLY A 494 22.53 26.88 -21.24
CA GLY A 494 23.37 25.67 -21.27
C GLY A 494 23.46 24.93 -19.94
N GLU A 495 23.00 25.52 -18.83
CA GLU A 495 22.99 24.89 -17.51
C GLU A 495 21.64 24.26 -17.17
N THR A 496 21.68 23.14 -16.43
CA THR A 496 20.46 22.49 -15.92
C THR A 496 20.06 23.09 -14.58
N LEU A 497 18.82 23.57 -14.50
CA LEU A 497 18.23 24.18 -13.32
C LEU A 497 17.01 23.36 -12.88
N SER A 498 17.02 22.93 -11.62
CA SER A 498 15.93 22.12 -11.05
C SER A 498 14.88 23.02 -10.41
N LEU A 499 13.63 22.96 -10.89
CA LEU A 499 12.50 23.63 -10.25
C LEU A 499 11.77 22.64 -9.34
N PHE A 500 11.51 23.00 -8.09
CA PHE A 500 10.90 22.11 -7.10
C PHE A 500 9.69 22.72 -6.38
N LYS A 501 8.61 21.94 -6.32
CA LYS A 501 7.37 22.26 -5.58
C LYS A 501 7.09 21.19 -4.51
N PRO A 502 7.27 21.49 -3.22
CA PRO A 502 7.02 20.55 -2.14
C PRO A 502 5.61 19.94 -2.12
N ALA A 503 5.45 18.61 -2.05
CA ALA A 503 4.15 17.93 -1.98
C ALA A 503 3.55 17.96 -0.56
N ALA A 504 3.59 19.12 0.11
CA ALA A 504 3.07 19.33 1.45
C ALA A 504 2.25 20.61 1.53
N LYS A 505 1.49 20.76 2.62
CA LYS A 505 0.98 22.09 3.00
C LYS A 505 2.19 23.00 3.24
N ILE A 506 2.04 24.28 2.94
CA ILE A 506 3.15 25.24 2.96
C ILE A 506 3.89 25.26 4.31
N ASN A 507 3.18 25.04 5.43
CA ASN A 507 3.75 25.02 6.77
C ASN A 507 4.63 23.78 7.06
N ASN A 508 4.69 22.84 6.12
CA ASN A 508 5.49 21.63 6.17
C ASN A 508 6.31 21.46 4.88
N SER A 509 6.68 22.57 4.22
CA SER A 509 7.49 22.56 3.00
C SER A 509 8.98 22.24 3.25
N GLY A 510 9.47 22.34 4.48
CA GLY A 510 10.87 22.09 4.82
C GLY A 510 11.34 20.65 4.66
N PRO A 511 10.69 19.65 5.28
CA PRO A 511 11.10 18.26 5.17
C PRO A 511 11.19 17.73 3.72
N PRO A 512 10.18 17.93 2.85
CA PRO A 512 10.32 17.55 1.44
C PRO A 512 11.40 18.34 0.69
N THR A 513 11.66 19.60 1.08
CA THR A 513 12.75 20.39 0.49
C THR A 513 14.11 19.78 0.85
N ARG A 514 14.34 19.45 2.12
CA ARG A 514 15.58 18.81 2.57
C ARG A 514 15.83 17.50 1.84
N LEU A 515 14.84 16.61 1.83
CA LEU A 515 14.94 15.31 1.15
C LEU A 515 15.22 15.47 -0.35
N PHE A 516 14.59 16.46 -0.99
CA PHE A 516 14.84 16.74 -2.40
C PHE A 516 16.29 17.18 -2.65
N LEU A 517 16.80 18.12 -1.84
CA LEU A 517 18.16 18.63 -1.97
C LEU A 517 19.21 17.55 -1.70
N GLU A 518 19.01 16.73 -0.66
CA GLU A 518 19.86 15.58 -0.35
C GLU A 518 19.88 14.58 -1.51
N ARG A 519 18.72 14.27 -2.09
CA ARG A 519 18.62 13.33 -3.22
C ARG A 519 19.38 13.78 -4.46
N ILE A 520 19.35 15.09 -4.77
CA ILE A 520 20.02 15.61 -5.96
C ILE A 520 21.46 16.05 -5.69
N GLY A 521 21.91 15.98 -4.42
CA GLY A 521 23.22 16.46 -3.98
C GLY A 521 23.39 17.96 -4.14
N ALA A 522 22.34 18.75 -3.90
CA ALA A 522 22.39 20.22 -4.01
C ALA A 522 22.66 20.85 -2.63
N ASN A 523 23.51 21.87 -2.63
CA ASN A 523 23.87 22.61 -1.42
C ASN A 523 22.89 23.78 -1.19
N ILE A 524 22.73 24.21 0.06
CA ILE A 524 21.95 25.40 0.44
C ILE A 524 22.40 26.69 -0.29
N ASN A 525 23.67 26.80 -0.65
CA ASN A 525 24.24 27.95 -1.35
C ASN A 525 23.82 28.04 -2.83
N SER A 526 23.44 26.91 -3.44
CA SER A 526 22.91 26.81 -4.80
C SER A 526 21.38 26.75 -4.84
N CYS A 527 20.72 27.15 -3.75
CA CYS A 527 19.26 27.10 -3.60
C CYS A 527 18.63 28.50 -3.48
N TRP A 528 17.56 28.72 -4.25
CA TRP A 528 16.68 29.89 -4.15
C TRP A 528 15.29 29.48 -3.66
N VAL A 529 14.84 30.07 -2.56
CA VAL A 529 13.48 29.87 -2.04
C VAL A 529 12.59 31.04 -2.46
N VAL A 530 11.53 30.75 -3.20
CA VAL A 530 10.58 31.73 -3.73
C VAL A 530 9.30 31.69 -2.91
N HIS A 531 8.89 32.84 -2.38
CA HIS A 531 7.70 32.94 -1.53
C HIS A 531 7.01 34.31 -1.62
N ASP A 532 5.77 34.37 -1.11
CA ASP A 532 5.03 35.61 -0.92
C ASP A 532 5.56 36.42 0.27
N GLU A 533 5.59 37.75 0.13
CA GLU A 533 6.12 38.70 1.12
C GLU A 533 5.12 39.83 1.37
N MET A 534 4.71 40.00 2.63
CA MET A 534 3.71 40.99 3.04
C MET A 534 4.29 42.38 3.24
N ASP A 535 5.61 42.51 3.36
CA ASP A 535 6.25 43.83 3.44
C ASP A 535 6.37 44.52 2.07
N LEU A 536 6.16 43.76 0.99
CA LEU A 536 6.26 44.22 -0.39
C LEU A 536 4.87 44.35 -1.02
N THR A 537 4.64 45.43 -1.75
CA THR A 537 3.39 45.63 -2.50
C THR A 537 3.34 44.74 -3.73
N LEU A 538 2.12 44.35 -4.15
CA LEU A 538 1.92 43.63 -5.41
C LEU A 538 2.67 44.31 -6.57
N GLY A 539 3.31 43.51 -7.42
CA GLY A 539 4.17 44.00 -8.50
C GLY A 539 5.63 44.22 -8.12
N GLN A 540 5.99 44.20 -6.84
CA GLN A 540 7.39 44.23 -6.41
C GLN A 540 7.98 42.83 -6.29
N ALA A 541 9.28 42.71 -6.56
CA ALA A 541 10.06 41.52 -6.29
C ALA A 541 11.46 41.92 -5.82
N LYS A 542 12.00 41.26 -4.80
CA LYS A 542 13.36 41.52 -4.29
C LYS A 542 14.07 40.23 -3.90
N LEU A 543 15.33 40.11 -4.31
CA LEU A 543 16.23 39.07 -3.80
C LEU A 543 16.79 39.50 -2.44
N LYS A 544 16.97 38.53 -1.54
CA LYS A 544 17.61 38.73 -0.23
C LYS A 544 18.42 37.49 0.13
N GLN A 545 19.62 37.67 0.66
CA GLN A 545 20.40 36.62 1.31
C GLN A 545 20.09 36.64 2.81
N GLY A 546 19.79 35.48 3.41
CA GLY A 546 19.66 35.37 4.87
C GLY A 546 18.42 36.02 5.50
N GLY A 547 18.42 36.10 6.84
CA GLY A 547 17.38 36.74 7.67
C GLY A 547 16.39 35.77 8.34
N GLY A 548 15.51 36.29 9.22
CA GLY A 548 14.47 35.50 9.89
C GLY A 548 13.30 35.09 8.96
N ASP A 549 12.34 34.29 9.45
CA ASP A 549 11.20 33.83 8.64
C ASP A 549 10.11 34.89 8.41
N ALA A 550 10.20 36.06 9.07
CA ALA A 550 9.23 37.15 8.99
C ALA A 550 7.77 36.71 9.24
N GLY A 551 7.57 35.62 9.99
CA GLY A 551 6.26 35.04 10.26
C GLY A 551 5.68 34.17 9.13
N HIS A 552 6.42 33.95 8.03
CA HIS A 552 6.01 33.10 6.92
C HIS A 552 6.24 31.61 7.26
N ARG A 553 5.14 30.86 7.45
CA ARG A 553 5.17 29.46 7.92
C ARG A 553 5.95 28.49 7.04
N GLY A 554 5.97 28.69 5.72
CA GLY A 554 6.75 27.85 4.82
C GLY A 554 8.25 28.09 4.91
N LEU A 555 8.67 29.34 4.85
CA LEU A 555 10.03 29.76 5.13
C LEU A 555 10.52 29.29 6.51
N LYS A 556 9.70 29.41 7.57
CA LYS A 556 10.00 28.85 8.90
C LYS A 556 10.26 27.34 8.83
N SER A 557 9.44 26.59 8.11
CA SER A 557 9.60 25.14 7.93
C SER A 557 10.89 24.82 7.18
N VAL A 558 11.21 25.55 6.11
CA VAL A 558 12.44 25.36 5.31
C VAL A 558 13.69 25.68 6.14
N ILE A 559 13.75 26.82 6.81
CA ILE A 559 14.89 27.19 7.67
C ILE A 559 15.11 26.12 8.76
N ALA A 560 14.04 25.69 9.43
CA ALA A 560 14.12 24.68 10.47
C ALA A 560 14.63 23.33 9.95
N SER A 561 14.21 22.93 8.74
CA SER A 561 14.64 21.67 8.15
C SER A 561 16.06 21.73 7.60
N LEU A 562 16.45 22.83 6.96
CA LEU A 562 17.79 22.98 6.37
C LEU A 562 18.87 23.31 7.41
N GLY A 563 18.47 23.66 8.64
CA GLY A 563 19.38 23.99 9.74
C GLY A 563 20.13 25.32 9.57
N SER A 564 19.73 26.15 8.60
CA SER A 564 20.37 27.44 8.32
C SER A 564 19.36 28.43 7.77
N SER A 565 19.49 29.68 8.22
CA SER A 565 18.74 30.82 7.69
C SER A 565 19.44 31.48 6.50
N ASN A 566 20.70 31.15 6.22
CA ASN A 566 21.52 31.72 5.16
C ASN A 566 21.17 31.15 3.78
N ILE A 567 19.93 31.36 3.33
CA ILE A 567 19.40 30.89 2.05
C ILE A 567 19.10 32.10 1.17
N LYS A 568 19.30 31.99 -0.15
CA LYS A 568 18.83 32.99 -1.13
C LYS A 568 17.31 32.95 -1.21
N ARG A 569 16.66 34.09 -1.00
CA ARG A 569 15.19 34.20 -0.97
C ARG A 569 14.73 35.22 -1.98
N LEU A 570 13.85 34.79 -2.87
CA LEU A 570 13.17 35.68 -3.80
C LEU A 570 11.77 35.98 -3.27
N ARG A 571 11.59 37.23 -2.87
CA ARG A 571 10.38 37.72 -2.21
C ARG A 571 9.49 38.39 -3.24
N ILE A 572 8.27 37.89 -3.40
CA ILE A 572 7.26 38.44 -4.31
C ILE A 572 6.22 39.17 -3.47
N GLY A 573 5.96 40.44 -3.79
CA GLY A 573 5.03 41.26 -3.03
C GLY A 573 3.62 40.69 -3.02
N ALA A 574 3.01 40.66 -1.84
CA ALA A 574 1.69 40.12 -1.57
C ALA A 574 0.74 41.13 -0.92
N ARG A 575 1.24 42.30 -0.50
CA ARG A 575 0.45 43.37 0.12
C ARG A 575 -0.38 44.12 -0.91
N ARG A 576 -1.68 44.21 -0.65
CA ARG A 576 -2.63 44.95 -1.49
C ARG A 576 -2.68 46.43 -1.08
N ALA A 577 -3.24 47.28 -1.95
CA ALA A 577 -3.33 48.71 -1.70
C ALA A 577 -4.31 49.06 -0.56
N ASP A 578 -5.29 48.18 -0.30
CA ASP A 578 -6.33 48.29 0.72
C ASP A 578 -5.98 47.60 2.06
N ASP A 579 -4.81 46.96 2.16
CA ASP A 579 -4.37 46.28 3.38
C ASP A 579 -3.86 47.30 4.42
N ALA A 580 -4.80 47.84 5.21
CA ALA A 580 -4.51 48.67 6.38
C ALA A 580 -3.91 47.81 7.53
N GLY A 581 -2.60 47.54 7.45
CA GLY A 581 -1.73 47.25 8.58
C GLY A 581 -1.88 45.91 9.33
N THR A 582 -2.96 45.13 9.15
CA THR A 582 -3.11 43.87 9.91
C THR A 582 -3.92 42.81 9.16
N ALA A 583 -3.26 41.74 8.71
CA ALA A 583 -3.67 40.34 8.98
C ALA A 583 -2.90 39.31 8.11
N LYS A 584 -2.33 38.29 8.76
CA LYS A 584 -1.76 37.07 8.16
C LYS A 584 -2.77 36.22 7.37
N THR A 585 -4.05 36.61 7.30
CA THR A 585 -5.13 35.95 6.57
C THR A 585 -5.45 36.58 5.21
N SER A 586 -4.84 37.71 4.82
CA SER A 586 -5.09 38.35 3.52
C SER A 586 -4.50 37.57 2.33
N VAL A 587 -3.35 36.90 2.52
CA VAL A 587 -2.66 36.12 1.45
C VAL A 587 -3.43 34.90 0.95
N LEU A 588 -4.42 34.43 1.69
CA LEU A 588 -5.28 33.31 1.31
C LEU A 588 -6.57 33.76 0.61
N ARG A 589 -6.84 35.06 0.54
CA ARG A 589 -8.00 35.60 -0.17
C ARG A 589 -7.74 35.56 -1.69
N PRO A 590 -8.74 35.19 -2.51
CA PRO A 590 -8.63 35.29 -3.96
C PRO A 590 -8.25 36.71 -4.42
N LEU A 591 -7.50 36.81 -5.51
CA LEU A 591 -7.09 38.08 -6.10
C LEU A 591 -8.20 38.67 -6.98
N SER A 592 -8.35 40.00 -6.91
CA SER A 592 -9.09 40.76 -7.91
C SER A 592 -8.33 40.74 -9.25
N ARG A 593 -8.96 41.11 -10.36
CA ARG A 593 -8.29 41.16 -11.67
C ARG A 593 -7.13 42.16 -11.71
N SER A 594 -7.26 43.30 -11.02
CA SER A 594 -6.19 44.30 -10.91
C SER A 594 -5.03 43.79 -10.06
N ASP A 595 -5.32 43.14 -8.93
CA ASP A 595 -4.29 42.57 -8.05
C ASP A 595 -3.57 41.38 -8.70
N GLU A 596 -4.30 40.55 -9.44
CA GLU A 596 -3.71 39.47 -10.22
C GLU A 596 -2.75 40.03 -11.26
N THR A 597 -3.15 41.05 -12.02
CA THR A 597 -2.27 41.72 -12.99
C THR A 597 -1.02 42.29 -12.33
N ALA A 598 -1.16 42.89 -11.15
CA ALA A 598 -0.02 43.40 -10.39
C ALA A 598 0.89 42.28 -9.88
N LEU A 599 0.34 41.18 -9.33
CA LEU A 599 1.12 40.01 -8.92
C LEU A 599 1.91 39.42 -10.10
N GLU A 600 1.28 39.34 -11.28
CA GLU A 600 1.93 38.78 -12.47
C GLU A 600 3.11 39.64 -12.96
N LYS A 601 2.98 40.98 -12.90
CA LYS A 601 4.13 41.89 -13.11
C LYS A 601 5.24 41.63 -12.09
N GLY A 602 4.89 41.33 -10.85
CA GLY A 602 5.84 40.97 -9.79
C GLY A 602 6.56 39.65 -10.08
N ILE A 603 5.82 38.64 -10.54
CA ILE A 603 6.38 37.34 -10.96
C ILE A 603 7.33 37.50 -12.14
N ASP A 604 6.98 38.31 -13.13
CA ASP A 604 7.86 38.52 -14.29
C ASP A 604 9.17 39.20 -13.88
N ARG A 605 9.11 40.25 -13.04
CA ARG A 605 10.31 40.86 -12.45
C ARG A 605 11.13 39.87 -11.63
N ALA A 606 10.46 39.00 -10.87
CA ALA A 606 11.11 37.98 -10.06
C ALA A 606 11.86 36.94 -10.93
N ILE A 607 11.27 36.54 -12.06
CA ILE A 607 11.93 35.68 -13.04
C ILE A 607 13.16 36.37 -13.62
N ASP A 608 13.07 37.65 -14.01
CA ASP A 608 14.22 38.37 -14.57
C ASP A 608 15.38 38.48 -13.56
N ILE A 609 15.07 38.71 -12.28
CA ILE A 609 16.07 38.69 -11.19
C ILE A 609 16.72 37.31 -11.06
N LEU A 610 15.92 36.24 -11.04
CA LEU A 610 16.45 34.87 -10.93
C LEU A 610 17.34 34.51 -12.11
N LEU A 611 16.93 34.82 -13.34
CA LEU A 611 17.69 34.49 -14.53
C LEU A 611 19.08 35.15 -14.52
N ARG A 612 19.16 36.43 -14.12
CA ARG A 612 20.44 37.15 -13.97
C ARG A 612 21.31 36.52 -12.89
N GLU A 613 20.72 36.16 -11.76
CA GLU A 613 21.43 35.56 -10.63
C GLU A 613 21.90 34.12 -10.92
N THR A 614 21.11 33.33 -11.65
CA THR A 614 21.48 31.97 -12.04
C THR A 614 22.46 31.93 -13.21
N ALA A 615 22.55 32.97 -14.04
CA ALA A 615 23.46 33.04 -15.18
C ALA A 615 24.83 33.68 -14.85
N ALA A 616 24.99 34.31 -13.68
CA ALA A 616 26.28 34.83 -13.25
C ALA A 616 27.24 33.67 -12.90
N PRO A 617 28.50 33.67 -13.37
CA PRO A 617 29.49 32.69 -12.94
C PRO A 617 29.68 32.80 -11.42
N VAL A 618 29.78 31.66 -10.75
CA VAL A 618 30.13 31.60 -9.33
C VAL A 618 31.50 32.26 -9.19
N ARG A 619 31.55 33.47 -8.61
CA ARG A 619 32.82 34.06 -8.20
C ARG A 619 33.41 33.09 -7.17
N ALA A 620 34.52 32.46 -7.51
CA ALA A 620 35.35 31.77 -6.54
C ALA A 620 35.73 32.82 -5.48
N ASN A 621 35.28 32.63 -4.24
CA ASN A 621 35.82 33.41 -3.14
C ASN A 621 37.28 32.98 -2.98
N GLU A 622 38.19 33.93 -3.21
CA GLU A 622 39.57 33.86 -2.73
C GLU A 622 39.55 33.93 -1.19
N THR A 623 40.38 33.05 -0.60
CA THR A 623 40.83 32.93 0.80
C THR A 623 39.81 32.56 1.88
#